data_AF-A0A1S2IKX9-F1
#
_entry.id   AF-A0A1S2IKX9-F1
#
_cell.length_a   1.000
_cell.length_b   1.000
_cell.length_c   1.000
_cell.angle_alpha   90.00
_cell.angle_beta   90.00
_cell.angle_gamma   90.00
#
_symmetry.space_group_name_H-M   'P 1'
#
loop_
_entity.id
_entity.type
_entity.pdbx_description
1 polymer ?
#
loop_
_entity_poly.entity_id
_entity_poly.type
_entity_poly.pdbx_seq_one_letter_code
_entity_poly.pdbx_strand_id
1 'polypeptide(L)' 'MHVTEEAERLWAAALEAEEQARALQQRAAQLRRDAVRTARADGYKLDAAAAAFGVSPGRIQQLAKTPLPEA' A
#
# COMPACT_ATOMS: atom_id res chain seq x y z
N MET A 1 -17.37 -34.39 -1.42
CA MET A 1 -16.20 -34.87 -0.65
C MET A 1 -15.92 -33.78 0.35
N HIS A 2 -16.06 -34.07 1.64
CA HIS A 2 -15.83 -33.09 2.71
C HIS A 2 -14.48 -33.38 3.35
N VAL A 3 -13.72 -32.32 3.63
CA VAL A 3 -12.49 -32.39 4.42
C VAL A 3 -12.87 -32.36 5.90
N THR A 4 -11.91 -32.45 6.81
CA THR A 4 -12.21 -32.31 8.24
C THR A 4 -12.70 -30.89 8.54
N GLU A 5 -13.60 -30.75 9.53
CA GLU A 5 -14.11 -29.44 9.95
C GLU A 5 -12.97 -28.47 10.32
N GLU A 6 -11.88 -28.99 10.90
CA GLU A 6 -10.71 -28.18 11.23
C GLU A 6 -10.00 -27.65 9.99
N ALA A 7 -9.85 -28.45 8.94
CA ALA A 7 -9.27 -28.00 7.68
C ALA A 7 -10.14 -26.91 7.03
N GLU A 8 -11.46 -27.05 7.09
CA GLU A 8 -12.40 -26.03 6.60
C GLU A 8 -12.32 -24.73 7.42
N ARG A 9 -12.21 -24.82 8.76
CA ARG A 9 -11.99 -23.65 9.64
C ARG A 9 -10.69 -22.92 9.35
N LEU A 10 -9.58 -23.66 9.24
CA LEU A 10 -8.27 -23.08 8.92
C LEU A 10 -8.27 -22.41 7.54
N TRP A 11 -8.93 -23.03 6.56
CA TRP A 11 -9.06 -22.45 5.22
C TRP A 11 -9.86 -21.14 5.24
N ALA A 12 -11.00 -21.11 5.95
CA ALA A 12 -11.80 -19.89 6.09
C ALA A 12 -11.01 -18.76 6.77
N ALA A 13 -10.26 -19.08 7.83
CA ALA A 13 -9.41 -18.11 8.52
C ALA A 13 -8.28 -17.57 7.62
N ALA A 14 -7.69 -18.41 6.77
CA ALA A 14 -6.69 -17.97 5.79
C ALA A 14 -7.28 -16.99 4.78
N LEU A 15 -8.48 -17.27 4.24
CA LEU A 15 -9.16 -16.36 3.31
C LEU A 15 -9.47 -15.00 3.95
N GLU A 16 -9.89 -14.99 5.21
CA GLU A 16 -10.13 -13.75 5.94
C GLU A 16 -8.83 -12.96 6.15
N ALA A 17 -7.74 -13.64 6.54
CA ALA A 17 -6.43 -13.02 6.71
C ALA A 17 -5.89 -12.44 5.40
N GLU A 18 -6.09 -13.14 4.27
CA GLU A 18 -5.73 -12.63 2.95
C GLU A 18 -6.52 -11.38 2.57
N GLU A 19 -7.81 -11.33 2.88
CA GLU A 19 -8.62 -10.14 2.61
C GLU A 19 -8.17 -8.94 3.44
N GLN A 20 -7.91 -9.16 4.74
CA GLN A 20 -7.34 -8.13 5.61
C GLN A 20 -5.96 -7.67 5.10
N ALA A 21 -5.11 -8.60 4.64
CA ALA A 21 -3.81 -8.27 4.06
C ALA A 21 -3.96 -7.42 2.79
N ARG A 22 -4.91 -7.74 1.90
CA ARG A 22 -5.22 -6.93 0.72
C ARG A 22 -5.64 -5.52 1.11
N ALA A 23 -6.54 -5.38 2.07
CA ALA A 23 -6.98 -4.06 2.58
C ALA A 23 -5.81 -3.25 3.18
N LEU A 24 -4.96 -3.88 3.98
CA LEU A 24 -3.79 -3.24 4.57
C LEU A 24 -2.76 -2.82 3.50
N GLN A 25 -2.55 -3.64 2.46
CA GLN A 25 -1.67 -3.29 1.35
C GLN A 25 -2.20 -2.09 0.56
N GLN A 26 -3.51 -2.03 0.29
CA GLN A 26 -4.15 -0.88 -0.36
C GLN A 26 -3.99 0.39 0.49
N ARG A 27 -4.25 0.30 1.79
CA ARG A 27 -4.05 1.41 2.73
C ARG A 27 -2.59 1.87 2.77
N ALA A 28 -1.63 0.94 2.82
CA ALA A 28 -0.21 1.27 2.78
C ALA A 28 0.19 1.94 1.46
N ALA A 29 -0.37 1.50 0.33
CA ALA A 29 -0.14 2.16 -0.97
C ALA A 29 -0.68 3.59 -0.97
N GLN A 30 -1.87 3.79 -0.40
CA GLN A 30 -2.47 5.10 -0.23
C GLN A 30 -1.60 6.04 0.61
N LEU A 31 -1.18 5.60 1.80
CA LEU A 31 -0.33 6.38 2.71
C LEU A 31 0.99 6.80 2.07
N ARG A 32 1.62 5.95 1.25
CA ARG A 32 2.84 6.33 0.51
C ARG A 32 2.56 7.44 -0.51
N ARG A 33 1.41 7.40 -1.19
CA ARG A 33 1.01 8.47 -2.13
C ARG A 33 0.75 9.78 -1.40
N ASP A 34 0.06 9.72 -0.24
CA ASP A 34 -0.18 10.88 0.61
C ASP A 34 1.13 11.50 1.09
N ALA A 35 2.03 10.71 1.66
CA ALA A 35 3.33 11.18 2.13
C ALA A 35 4.15 11.87 1.01
N VAL A 36 4.16 11.29 -0.19
CA VAL A 36 4.82 11.91 -1.35
C VAL A 36 4.17 13.23 -1.73
N ARG A 37 2.83 13.32 -1.78
CA ARG A 37 2.15 14.58 -2.09
C ARG A 37 2.42 15.66 -1.05
N THR A 38 2.38 15.33 0.24
CA THR A 38 2.71 16.25 1.32
C THR A 38 4.13 16.79 1.17
N ALA A 39 5.12 15.92 1.00
CA ALA A 39 6.50 16.36 0.79
C ALA A 39 6.65 17.26 -0.45
N ARG A 40 5.92 16.99 -1.52
CA ARG A 40 5.93 17.84 -2.72
C ARG A 40 5.26 19.20 -2.48
N ALA A 41 4.17 19.24 -1.72
CA ALA A 41 3.49 20.47 -1.33
C ALA A 41 4.36 21.34 -0.40
N ASP A 42 5.16 20.71 0.45
CA ASP A 42 6.13 21.36 1.34
C ASP A 42 7.39 21.85 0.60
N GLY A 43 7.46 21.67 -0.74
CA GLY A 43 8.53 22.19 -1.58
C GLY A 43 9.74 21.27 -1.76
N TYR A 44 9.70 20.04 -1.24
CA TYR A 44 10.82 19.10 -1.43
C TYR A 44 10.98 18.71 -2.90
N LYS A 45 12.22 18.78 -3.40
CA LYS A 45 12.61 18.24 -4.71
C LYS A 45 12.54 16.72 -4.69
N LEU A 46 12.41 16.10 -5.88
CA LEU A 46 12.26 14.65 -6.02
C LEU A 46 13.38 13.87 -5.32
N ASP A 47 14.63 14.28 -5.49
CA ASP A 47 15.79 13.58 -4.91
C ASP A 47 15.83 13.70 -3.39
N ALA A 48 15.41 14.84 -2.84
CA ALA A 48 15.35 15.04 -1.39
C ALA A 48 14.26 14.16 -0.74
N ALA A 49 13.07 14.10 -1.36
CA ALA A 49 12.00 13.21 -0.90
C ALA A 49 12.38 11.73 -1.06
N ALA A 50 13.05 11.37 -2.15
CA ALA A 50 13.56 10.03 -2.41
C ALA A 50 14.55 9.56 -1.33
N ALA A 51 15.52 10.42 -1.00
CA ALA A 51 16.47 10.17 0.08
C ALA A 51 15.79 10.03 1.45
N ALA A 52 14.83 10.91 1.76
CA ALA A 52 14.11 10.87 3.03
C ALA A 52 13.27 9.58 3.21
N PHE A 53 12.68 9.07 2.12
CA PHE A 53 11.84 7.87 2.15
C PHE A 53 12.58 6.57 1.81
N GLY A 54 13.87 6.62 1.50
CA GLY A 54 14.66 5.44 1.15
C GLY A 54 14.21 4.76 -0.14
N VAL A 55 13.74 5.53 -1.13
CA VAL A 55 13.29 5.01 -2.44
C VAL A 55 13.95 5.77 -3.58
N SER A 56 13.77 5.32 -4.82
CA SER A 56 14.31 6.02 -5.99
C SER A 56 13.51 7.28 -6.35
N PRO A 57 14.13 8.30 -6.99
CA PRO A 57 13.41 9.47 -7.49
C PRO A 57 12.29 9.12 -8.49
N GLY A 58 12.50 8.09 -9.31
CA GLY A 58 11.48 7.57 -10.22
C GLY A 58 10.25 7.03 -9.46
N ARG A 59 10.45 6.38 -8.32
CA ARG A 59 9.35 5.92 -7.46
C ARG A 59 8.54 7.08 -6.88
N ILE A 60 9.20 8.16 -6.47
CA ILE A 60 8.54 9.39 -6.03
C ILE A 60 7.69 9.97 -7.16
N GLN A 61 8.24 10.06 -8.37
CA GLN A 61 7.51 10.58 -9.52
C GLN A 61 6.27 9.74 -9.86
N GLN A 62 6.37 8.40 -9.80
CA GLN A 62 5.23 7.50 -10.00
C GLN A 62 4.15 7.70 -8.93
N LEU A 63 4.55 7.76 -7.65
CA LEU A 63 3.62 7.92 -6.53
C LEU A 63 2.89 9.29 -6.57
N ALA A 64 3.57 10.34 -7.03
CA ALA A 64 2.97 11.66 -7.20
C ALA A 64 1.94 11.72 -8.35
N LYS A 65 2.16 10.94 -9.42
CA LYS A 65 1.28 10.90 -10.62
C LYS A 65 0.11 9.94 -10.48
N THR A 66 0.16 9.00 -9.55
CA THR A 66 -0.88 7.97 -9.41
C THR A 66 -2.15 8.60 -8.82
N PRO A 67 -3.28 8.62 -9.56
CA PRO A 67 -4.54 9.13 -9.05
C PRO A 67 -5.00 8.32 -7.84
N LEU A 68 -5.72 8.97 -6.94
CA LEU A 68 -6.35 8.29 -5.82
C LEU A 68 -7.57 7.51 -6.30
N PRO A 69 -7.82 6.30 -5.79
CA PRO A 69 -9.12 5.68 -6.00
C PRO A 69 -10.19 6.62 -5.44
N GLU A 70 -11.27 6.81 -6.20
CA GLU A 70 -12.45 7.54 -5.73
C GLU A 70 -12.96 6.87 -4.45
N ALA A 71 -13.25 7.70 -3.44
CA ALA A 71 -13.66 7.27 -2.09
C ALA A 71 -15.12 6.80 -2.05
#